data_AF-A0A8E0IN85-F1
#
_entry.id   AF-A0A8E0IN85-F1
#
_cell.length_a   1.000
_cell.length_b   1.000
_cell.length_c   1.000
_cell.angle_alpha   90.00
_cell.angle_beta   90.00
_cell.angle_gamma   90.00
#
_symmetry.space_group_name_H-M   'P 1'
#
loop_
_entity.id
_entity.type
_entity.pdbx_description
1 polymer ?
#
loop_
_entity_poly.entity_id
_entity_poly.type
_entity_poly.pdbx_seq_one_letter_code
_entity_poly.pdbx_strand_id
1 'polypeptide(L)'
;MKKEVRDYIKEENNEIELMLGKFTNLKIIGEGGNGLVYSAEFLGEPVALKILGETNQTSKKSRFKAEFFNTMKLTENKLIVKYYDYDLLMIGDHSYPVIVMKKYISSCKGKRFQSFNDVKKFVDFLFEGMSFLHEMGIVHRDLKPENILIDKDGNYCISDLGIAHFDTNNFPEFYKTVQNERLANYAFSAPECLSEKGISPNKNMDVYSVGQLIQWAICGSLHKGTNRKRFWKCDLEYMDKDYLYSLDLVVDKAISNNPQERFDSINDMRRELCRQLKQKKVIDPFDEMQLLQGMITDAYPEDYGEFTCIDDVQQITAILKNIKCSKFSENSFWFNEGIGNNKITRFEQFDNGVTLINSYELFVKKIWLSLGLSMYNDLIILEIETENIEPFKNEEESFFEGYLIDGKYMIPASKTMSGKFRHQGKVINLEEVKADVRYRYTAKRYFFLGTRWTNAIQSISDDLINDFQSIDINTLNMKALKQVLSSNKSPEVSMLL
;
A
#
# COMPACT_ATOMS: atom_id res chain seq x y z
N MET A 1 16.64 44.04 -9.39
CA MET A 1 17.32 42.77 -9.07
C MET A 1 16.96 41.63 -10.01
N LYS A 2 15.72 41.11 -10.13
CA LYS A 2 15.42 40.13 -11.22
C LYS A 2 15.74 40.64 -12.63
N LYS A 3 15.45 41.91 -12.90
CA LYS A 3 15.79 42.58 -14.17
C LYS A 3 17.31 42.63 -14.39
N GLU A 4 18.06 42.96 -13.34
CA GLU A 4 19.53 43.03 -13.36
C GLU A 4 20.18 41.69 -13.68
N VAL A 5 19.71 40.59 -13.08
CA VAL A 5 20.18 39.23 -13.44
C VAL A 5 19.91 38.91 -14.91
N ARG A 6 18.75 39.31 -15.44
CA ARG A 6 18.40 39.08 -16.86
C ARG A 6 19.27 39.90 -17.80
N ASP A 7 19.49 41.15 -17.47
CA ASP A 7 20.25 42.08 -18.30
C ASP A 7 21.72 41.64 -18.31
N TYR A 8 22.29 41.30 -17.15
CA TYR A 8 23.64 40.71 -17.03
C TYR A 8 23.80 39.45 -17.88
N ILE A 9 22.92 38.46 -17.75
CA ILE A 9 23.02 37.21 -18.53
C ILE A 9 22.95 37.49 -20.04
N LYS A 10 22.16 38.47 -20.48
CA LYS A 10 22.08 38.86 -21.89
C LYS A 10 23.35 39.56 -22.38
N GLU A 11 23.94 40.41 -21.55
CA GLU A 11 25.21 41.11 -21.84
C GLU A 11 26.37 40.11 -21.94
N GLU A 12 26.36 39.08 -21.09
CA GLU A 12 27.33 37.96 -21.08
C GLU A 12 27.00 36.86 -22.12
N ASN A 13 26.36 37.21 -23.24
CA ASN A 13 26.03 36.29 -24.35
C ASN A 13 25.25 35.02 -23.94
N ASN A 14 24.43 35.09 -22.90
CA ASN A 14 23.72 33.96 -22.27
C ASN A 14 24.65 32.90 -21.68
N GLU A 15 25.75 33.35 -21.07
CA GLU A 15 26.72 32.52 -20.35
C GLU A 15 26.94 33.10 -18.93
N ILE A 16 27.30 32.25 -17.97
CA ILE A 16 27.76 32.67 -16.64
C ILE A 16 28.92 31.79 -16.18
N GLU A 17 29.82 32.36 -15.39
CA GLU A 17 30.88 31.61 -14.70
C GLU A 17 30.48 31.40 -13.24
N LEU A 18 30.53 30.15 -12.78
CA LEU A 18 30.35 29.74 -11.39
C LEU A 18 31.60 28.96 -10.94
N MET A 19 31.70 28.60 -9.66
CA MET A 19 32.81 27.84 -9.07
C MET A 19 33.06 26.51 -9.78
N LEU A 20 32.01 25.85 -10.28
CA LEU A 20 32.12 24.61 -11.05
C LEU A 20 32.64 24.82 -12.48
N GLY A 21 32.65 26.06 -12.97
CA GLY A 21 33.07 26.45 -14.30
C GLY A 21 31.98 27.17 -15.09
N LYS A 22 32.17 27.23 -16.40
CA LYS A 22 31.31 27.96 -17.34
C LYS A 22 30.00 27.23 -17.65
N PHE A 23 28.89 27.94 -17.51
CA PHE A 23 27.55 27.52 -17.93
C PHE A 23 27.14 28.32 -19.17
N THR A 24 26.66 27.62 -20.20
CA THR A 24 26.36 28.23 -21.51
C THR A 24 24.91 28.02 -21.92
N ASN A 25 24.49 28.69 -22.99
CA ASN A 25 23.16 28.54 -23.59
C ASN A 25 22.00 28.81 -22.61
N LEU A 26 22.17 29.78 -21.70
CA LEU A 26 21.17 30.11 -20.69
C LEU A 26 19.86 30.60 -21.34
N LYS A 27 18.76 29.90 -21.05
CA LYS A 27 17.42 30.27 -21.51
C LYS A 27 16.46 30.23 -20.34
N ILE A 28 15.67 31.28 -20.17
CA ILE A 28 14.69 31.32 -19.08
C ILE A 28 13.59 30.27 -19.33
N ILE A 29 13.34 29.43 -18.33
CA ILE A 29 12.30 28.37 -18.38
C ILE A 29 11.24 28.53 -17.29
N GLY A 30 11.48 29.40 -16.31
CA GLY A 30 10.50 29.71 -15.27
C GLY A 30 10.78 31.03 -14.56
N GLU A 31 9.71 31.69 -14.12
CA GLU A 31 9.77 32.86 -13.25
C GLU A 31 8.76 32.67 -12.12
N GLY A 32 9.24 32.64 -10.88
CA GLY A 32 8.41 32.56 -9.67
C GLY A 32 8.48 33.83 -8.84
N GLY A 33 7.77 33.87 -7.71
CA GLY A 33 7.75 35.03 -6.81
C GLY A 33 9.14 35.46 -6.31
N ASN A 34 10.03 34.51 -6.05
CA ASN A 34 11.34 34.77 -5.42
C ASN A 34 12.56 34.57 -6.33
N GLY A 35 12.44 33.98 -7.53
CA GLY A 35 13.60 33.66 -8.35
C GLY A 35 13.29 33.40 -9.83
N LEU A 36 14.37 33.26 -10.60
CA LEU A 36 14.40 32.94 -12.03
C LEU A 36 14.92 31.52 -12.20
N VAL A 37 14.37 30.75 -13.14
CA VAL A 37 14.89 29.43 -13.49
C VAL A 37 15.36 29.46 -14.94
N TYR A 38 16.62 29.11 -15.16
CA TYR A 38 17.23 29.00 -16.49
C TYR A 38 17.51 27.53 -16.80
N SER A 39 17.30 27.11 -18.05
CA SER A 39 18.02 25.96 -18.59
C SER A 39 19.39 26.40 -19.07
N ALA A 40 20.41 25.59 -18.86
CA ALA A 40 21.78 25.84 -19.32
C ALA A 40 22.43 24.52 -19.75
N GLU A 41 23.63 24.62 -20.30
CA GLU A 41 24.54 23.50 -20.56
C GLU A 41 25.78 23.64 -19.68
N PHE A 42 26.19 22.54 -19.06
CA PHE A 42 27.40 22.45 -18.26
C PHE A 42 28.15 21.17 -18.65
N LEU A 43 29.40 21.30 -19.10
CA LEU A 43 30.20 20.19 -19.63
C LEU A 43 29.49 19.38 -20.72
N GLY A 44 28.68 20.03 -21.56
CA GLY A 44 27.89 19.41 -22.62
C GLY A 44 26.59 18.75 -22.16
N GLU A 45 26.28 18.75 -20.86
CA GLU A 45 25.08 18.15 -20.29
C GLU A 45 24.03 19.22 -19.92
N PRO A 46 22.73 18.93 -20.12
CA PRO A 46 21.67 19.87 -19.81
C PRO A 46 21.40 19.97 -18.29
N VAL A 47 21.43 21.20 -17.77
CA VAL A 47 21.17 21.53 -16.37
C VAL A 47 20.11 22.62 -16.24
N ALA A 48 19.59 22.80 -15.02
CA ALA A 48 18.76 23.95 -14.66
C ALA A 48 19.39 24.74 -13.52
N LEU A 49 19.26 26.07 -13.58
CA LEU A 49 19.80 27.02 -12.62
C LEU A 49 18.63 27.80 -12.00
N LYS A 50 18.37 27.60 -10.70
CA LYS A 50 17.44 28.43 -9.93
C LYS A 50 18.26 29.58 -9.33
N ILE A 51 17.99 30.81 -9.76
CA ILE A 51 18.68 32.02 -9.30
C ILE A 51 17.72 32.85 -8.45
N LEU A 52 18.08 33.12 -7.19
CA LEU A 52 17.28 33.95 -6.30
C LEU A 52 17.42 35.42 -6.70
N GLY A 53 16.38 35.99 -7.31
CA GLY A 53 16.40 37.37 -7.82
C GLY A 53 16.00 38.46 -6.81
N GLU A 54 15.66 38.08 -5.57
CA GLU A 54 15.34 38.98 -4.45
C GLU A 54 16.33 38.75 -3.29
N THR A 55 17.36 39.58 -3.20
CA THR A 55 18.52 39.41 -2.30
C THR A 55 18.53 40.36 -1.10
N ASN A 56 17.61 41.33 -1.03
CA ASN A 56 17.55 42.35 0.03
C ASN A 56 17.09 41.81 1.40
N GLN A 57 16.45 40.62 1.42
CA GLN A 57 15.95 40.01 2.66
C GLN A 57 16.83 38.82 3.06
N THR A 58 17.57 38.95 4.14
CA THR A 58 18.45 37.90 4.70
C THR A 58 17.69 36.59 4.96
N SER A 59 16.42 36.69 5.36
CA SER A 59 15.54 35.52 5.59
C SER A 59 15.28 34.71 4.32
N LYS A 60 15.16 35.36 3.15
CA LYS A 60 14.97 34.68 1.86
C LYS A 60 16.24 33.99 1.38
N LYS A 61 17.40 34.65 1.50
CA LYS A 61 18.71 34.02 1.22
C LYS A 61 18.93 32.79 2.09
N SER A 62 18.62 32.89 3.38
CA SER A 62 18.76 31.78 4.33
C SER A 62 17.84 30.60 4.00
N ARG A 63 16.57 30.87 3.62
CA ARG A 63 15.63 29.82 3.16
C ARG A 63 16.09 29.15 1.87
N PHE A 64 16.57 29.93 0.91
CA PHE A 64 17.07 29.40 -0.34
C PHE A 64 18.29 28.50 -0.14
N LYS A 65 19.20 28.90 0.75
CA LYS A 65 20.32 28.07 1.17
C LYS A 65 19.85 26.80 1.89
N ALA A 66 18.91 26.92 2.82
CA ALA A 66 18.35 25.77 3.55
C ALA A 66 17.63 24.78 2.61
N GLU A 67 16.89 25.27 1.60
CA GLU A 67 16.26 24.44 0.56
C GLU A 67 17.30 23.53 -0.08
N PHE A 68 18.46 24.07 -0.48
CA PHE A 68 19.53 23.28 -1.05
C PHE A 68 20.05 22.19 -0.09
N PHE A 69 20.51 22.58 1.10
CA PHE A 69 21.15 21.65 2.03
C PHE A 69 20.21 20.56 2.54
N ASN A 70 18.94 20.90 2.79
CA ASN A 70 17.96 19.93 3.25
C ASN A 70 17.54 18.97 2.13
N THR A 71 17.38 19.48 0.90
CA THR A 71 17.01 18.64 -0.25
C THR A 71 18.16 17.71 -0.64
N MET A 72 19.41 18.15 -0.54
CA MET A 72 20.60 17.32 -0.81
C MET A 72 20.67 16.06 0.05
N LYS A 73 20.07 16.04 1.25
CA LYS A 73 19.97 14.83 2.08
C LYS A 73 18.98 13.80 1.54
N LEU A 74 18.16 14.16 0.55
CA LEU A 74 17.07 13.36 0.01
C LEU A 74 17.34 12.88 -1.42
N THR A 75 18.44 13.31 -2.05
CA THR A 75 18.66 13.18 -3.50
C THR A 75 18.90 11.76 -4.01
N GLU A 76 19.06 10.78 -3.10
CA GLU A 76 19.08 9.36 -3.48
C GLU A 76 17.68 8.87 -3.90
N ASN A 77 16.62 9.52 -3.43
CA ASN A 77 15.26 9.20 -3.82
C ASN A 77 14.87 9.91 -5.13
N LYS A 78 14.57 9.13 -6.17
CA LYS A 78 14.19 9.62 -7.50
C LYS A 78 12.89 10.41 -7.53
N LEU A 79 12.06 10.29 -6.50
CA LEU A 79 10.80 11.01 -6.34
C LEU A 79 11.01 12.45 -5.88
N ILE A 80 12.23 12.84 -5.51
CA ILE A 80 12.59 14.20 -5.10
C ILE A 80 13.52 14.83 -6.15
N VAL A 81 13.44 16.16 -6.32
CA VAL A 81 14.29 16.92 -7.22
C VAL A 81 15.78 16.68 -6.93
N LYS A 82 16.57 16.46 -7.98
CA LYS A 82 18.01 16.23 -7.87
C LYS A 82 18.79 17.53 -8.00
N TYR A 83 19.41 17.97 -6.91
CA TYR A 83 20.36 19.09 -6.91
C TYR A 83 21.78 18.59 -7.17
N TYR A 84 22.61 19.46 -7.73
CA TYR A 84 24.01 19.21 -8.02
C TYR A 84 24.92 20.11 -7.20
N ASP A 85 24.61 21.41 -7.13
CA ASP A 85 25.48 22.37 -6.45
C ASP A 85 24.75 23.65 -6.01
N TYR A 86 25.36 24.39 -5.09
CA TYR A 86 24.93 25.70 -4.63
C TYR A 86 26.09 26.69 -4.72
N ASP A 87 25.81 27.84 -5.34
CA ASP A 87 26.83 28.86 -5.57
C ASP A 87 26.28 30.29 -5.46
N LEU A 88 27.15 31.28 -5.61
CA LEU A 88 26.83 32.70 -5.63
C LEU A 88 27.28 33.32 -6.95
N LEU A 89 26.32 33.76 -7.76
CA LEU A 89 26.59 34.59 -8.93
C LEU A 89 26.86 36.03 -8.48
N MET A 90 28.02 36.57 -8.86
CA MET A 90 28.41 37.95 -8.58
C MET A 90 28.06 38.85 -9.77
N ILE A 91 27.30 39.92 -9.53
CA ILE A 91 26.98 40.95 -10.53
C ILE A 91 27.27 42.31 -9.88
N GLY A 92 28.37 42.94 -10.29
CA GLY A 92 28.92 44.10 -9.58
C GLY A 92 29.17 43.77 -8.10
N ASP A 93 28.64 44.59 -7.19
CA ASP A 93 28.77 44.38 -5.74
C ASP A 93 27.67 43.47 -5.15
N HIS A 94 26.77 42.94 -5.97
CA HIS A 94 25.65 42.11 -5.52
C HIS A 94 25.94 40.62 -5.69
N SER A 95 25.56 39.83 -4.68
CA SER A 95 25.62 38.36 -4.71
C SER A 95 24.23 37.72 -4.79
N TYR A 96 24.07 36.84 -5.77
CA TYR A 96 22.84 36.15 -6.12
C TYR A 96 22.99 34.63 -5.90
N PRO A 97 22.30 34.04 -4.92
CA PRO A 97 22.30 32.59 -4.73
C PRO A 97 21.80 31.82 -5.95
N VAL A 98 22.52 30.77 -6.31
CA VAL A 98 22.22 29.86 -7.42
C VAL A 98 22.17 28.42 -6.92
N ILE A 99 21.12 27.68 -7.28
CA ILE A 99 21.07 26.22 -7.15
C ILE A 99 21.18 25.61 -8.55
N VAL A 100 22.18 24.77 -8.74
CA VAL A 100 22.37 23.93 -9.93
C VAL A 100 21.65 22.61 -9.72
N MET A 101 20.83 22.19 -10.67
CA MET A 101 20.00 20.98 -10.56
C MET A 101 19.80 20.26 -11.90
N LYS A 102 19.30 19.02 -11.83
CA LYS A 102 18.87 18.25 -13.02
C LYS A 102 17.87 19.08 -13.82
N LYS A 103 18.02 19.11 -15.15
CA LYS A 103 17.01 19.68 -16.04
C LYS A 103 15.83 18.72 -16.18
N TYR A 104 14.63 19.22 -15.91
CA TYR A 104 13.36 18.53 -16.16
C TYR A 104 12.70 19.12 -17.41
N ILE A 105 11.85 18.35 -18.09
CA ILE A 105 11.19 18.79 -19.33
C ILE A 105 10.16 19.87 -19.02
N SER A 106 9.37 19.67 -17.98
CA SER A 106 8.32 20.60 -17.57
C SER A 106 7.92 20.36 -16.12
N SER A 107 7.06 21.24 -15.59
CA SER A 107 6.24 20.93 -14.41
C SER A 107 4.89 20.36 -14.85
N CYS A 108 4.12 19.86 -13.89
CA CYS A 108 2.74 19.47 -14.09
C CYS A 108 1.80 20.69 -14.29
N LYS A 109 2.30 21.93 -14.23
CA LYS A 109 1.48 23.12 -14.47
C LYS A 109 0.78 23.03 -15.84
N GLY A 110 -0.54 23.05 -15.83
CA GLY A 110 -1.35 22.98 -17.05
C GLY A 110 -1.36 21.60 -17.74
N LYS A 111 -0.74 20.57 -17.16
CA LYS A 111 -0.82 19.19 -17.66
C LYS A 111 -2.28 18.74 -17.64
N ARG A 112 -2.69 18.08 -18.72
CA ARG A 112 -3.98 17.39 -18.82
C ARG A 112 -3.74 15.90 -18.76
N PHE A 113 -4.46 15.21 -17.88
CA PHE A 113 -4.46 13.76 -17.81
C PHE A 113 -5.61 13.26 -18.66
N GLN A 114 -5.32 12.41 -19.64
CA GLN A 114 -6.30 11.92 -20.61
C GLN A 114 -6.68 10.46 -20.35
N SER A 115 -5.73 9.65 -19.88
CA SER A 115 -5.95 8.24 -19.58
C SER A 115 -6.05 7.98 -18.08
N PHE A 116 -6.81 6.95 -17.72
CA PHE A 116 -6.85 6.41 -16.38
C PHE A 116 -5.46 5.98 -15.88
N ASN A 117 -4.63 5.41 -16.77
CA ASN A 117 -3.30 4.95 -16.39
C ASN A 117 -2.37 6.11 -16.01
N ASP A 118 -2.46 7.26 -16.69
CA ASP A 118 -1.69 8.46 -16.32
C ASP A 118 -2.11 9.01 -14.95
N VAL A 119 -3.42 9.02 -14.70
CA VAL A 119 -3.98 9.40 -13.39
C VAL A 119 -3.47 8.47 -12.30
N LYS A 120 -3.55 7.15 -12.53
CA LYS A 120 -3.09 6.16 -11.55
C LYS A 120 -1.60 6.30 -11.27
N LYS A 121 -0.76 6.42 -12.31
CA LYS A 121 0.68 6.68 -12.16
C LYS A 121 0.96 7.94 -11.34
N PHE A 122 0.16 8.99 -11.53
CA PHE A 122 0.28 10.24 -10.79
C PHE A 122 -0.17 10.11 -9.33
N VAL A 123 -1.29 9.43 -9.05
CA VAL A 123 -1.76 9.14 -7.68
C VAL A 123 -0.74 8.30 -6.93
N ASP A 124 -0.20 7.25 -7.56
CA ASP A 124 0.81 6.38 -6.96
C ASP A 124 2.08 7.17 -6.64
N PHE A 125 2.54 8.03 -7.56
CA PHE A 125 3.65 8.97 -7.33
C PHE A 125 3.39 9.89 -6.13
N LEU A 126 2.21 10.51 -6.04
CA LEU A 126 1.88 11.41 -4.93
C LEU A 126 1.91 10.67 -3.60
N PHE A 127 1.34 9.46 -3.56
CA PHE A 127 1.35 8.66 -2.34
C PHE A 127 2.75 8.23 -1.93
N GLU A 128 3.56 7.74 -2.87
CA GLU A 128 4.93 7.28 -2.56
C GLU A 128 5.84 8.45 -2.16
N GLY A 129 5.87 9.51 -2.96
CA GLY A 129 6.76 10.66 -2.73
C GLY A 129 6.41 11.43 -1.46
N MET A 130 5.13 11.65 -1.18
CA MET A 130 4.72 12.36 0.03
C MET A 130 4.82 11.49 1.28
N SER A 131 4.59 10.18 1.19
CA SER A 131 4.84 9.27 2.32
C SER A 131 6.31 9.27 2.71
N PHE A 132 7.21 9.22 1.72
CA PHE A 132 8.66 9.33 1.95
C PHE A 132 9.02 10.65 2.66
N LEU A 133 8.52 11.80 2.19
CA LEU A 133 8.76 13.08 2.87
C LEU A 133 8.25 13.06 4.31
N HIS A 134 7.04 12.55 4.54
CA HIS A 134 6.44 12.46 5.87
C HIS A 134 7.20 11.52 6.80
N GLU A 135 7.77 10.44 6.29
CA GLU A 135 8.64 9.50 7.02
C GLU A 135 9.98 10.14 7.41
N MET A 136 10.53 11.00 6.53
CA MET A 136 11.71 11.80 6.85
C MET A 136 11.41 12.95 7.84
N GLY A 137 10.16 13.14 8.26
CA GLY A 137 9.74 14.23 9.15
C GLY A 137 9.60 15.57 8.43
N ILE A 138 9.29 15.55 7.13
CA ILE A 138 9.14 16.74 6.29
C ILE A 138 7.66 16.93 5.96
N VAL A 139 7.14 18.15 6.19
CA VAL A 139 5.81 18.58 5.72
C VAL A 139 6.01 19.62 4.63
N HIS A 140 5.52 19.36 3.42
CA HIS A 140 5.83 20.14 2.21
C HIS A 140 5.18 21.53 2.22
N ARG A 141 3.89 21.62 2.55
CA ARG A 141 3.08 22.85 2.72
C ARG A 141 2.80 23.68 1.45
N ASP A 142 3.56 23.51 0.36
CA ASP A 142 3.31 24.14 -0.95
C ASP A 142 3.04 23.15 -2.09
N LEU A 143 2.34 22.05 -1.82
CA LEU A 143 2.20 21.02 -2.85
C LEU A 143 1.19 21.48 -3.92
N LYS A 144 1.66 21.64 -5.16
CA LYS A 144 0.88 22.14 -6.32
C LYS A 144 1.49 21.67 -7.64
N PRO A 145 0.78 21.76 -8.78
CA PRO A 145 1.26 21.25 -10.06
C PRO A 145 2.59 21.87 -10.53
N GLU A 146 2.85 23.13 -10.19
CA GLU A 146 4.12 23.81 -10.48
C GLU A 146 5.33 23.16 -9.79
N ASN A 147 5.10 22.54 -8.63
CA ASN A 147 6.14 21.95 -7.79
C ASN A 147 6.32 20.45 -8.05
N ILE A 148 5.62 19.89 -9.04
CA ILE A 148 5.82 18.52 -9.50
C ILE A 148 6.45 18.59 -10.88
N LEU A 149 7.68 18.09 -11.00
CA LEU A 149 8.46 18.13 -12.25
C LEU A 149 8.37 16.80 -13.00
N ILE A 150 8.58 16.85 -14.30
CA ILE A 150 8.52 15.69 -15.21
C ILE A 150 9.85 15.55 -15.92
N ASP A 151 10.48 14.38 -15.83
CA ASP A 151 11.71 14.11 -16.56
C ASP A 151 11.47 13.51 -17.96
N LYS A 152 12.57 13.24 -18.68
CA LYS A 152 12.53 12.74 -20.05
C LYS A 152 11.87 11.38 -20.22
N ASP A 153 11.81 10.61 -19.15
CA ASP A 153 11.22 9.27 -19.14
C ASP A 153 9.75 9.33 -18.68
N GLY A 154 9.20 10.55 -18.50
CA GLY A 154 7.83 10.77 -18.03
C GLY A 154 7.65 10.43 -16.56
N ASN A 155 8.71 10.44 -15.76
CA ASN A 155 8.64 10.23 -14.32
C ASN A 155 8.47 11.56 -13.59
N TYR A 156 7.73 11.50 -12.49
CA TYR A 156 7.43 12.67 -11.66
C TYR A 156 8.43 12.79 -10.51
N CYS A 157 8.75 14.03 -10.11
CA CYS A 157 9.41 14.28 -8.83
C CYS A 157 8.84 15.53 -8.14
N ILE A 158 8.97 15.57 -6.81
CA ILE A 158 8.57 16.67 -5.95
C ILE A 158 9.73 17.66 -5.85
N SER A 159 9.43 18.94 -5.95
CA SER A 159 10.40 20.05 -5.90
C SER A 159 9.92 21.19 -5.01
N ASP A 160 10.79 22.16 -4.74
CA ASP A 160 10.51 23.40 -4.01
C ASP A 160 10.15 23.20 -2.52
N LEU A 161 11.13 22.69 -1.76
CA LEU A 161 11.04 22.54 -0.30
C LEU A 161 11.35 23.84 0.46
N GLY A 162 11.38 24.99 -0.21
CA GLY A 162 11.80 26.28 0.36
C GLY A 162 10.89 26.82 1.48
N ILE A 163 9.67 26.29 1.60
CA ILE A 163 8.75 26.60 2.71
C ILE A 163 8.34 25.38 3.54
N ALA A 164 8.96 24.22 3.26
CA ALA A 164 8.67 23.00 3.98
C ALA A 164 9.03 23.15 5.47
N HIS A 165 8.37 22.35 6.30
CA HIS A 165 8.77 22.15 7.68
C HIS A 165 9.62 20.88 7.77
N PHE A 166 10.74 20.96 8.46
CA PHE A 166 11.66 19.84 8.69
C PHE A 166 11.73 19.57 10.19
N ASP A 167 11.56 18.30 10.59
CA ASP A 167 11.77 17.87 11.97
C ASP A 167 13.24 18.10 12.37
N THR A 168 13.42 18.82 13.48
CA THR A 168 14.73 19.19 14.01
C THR A 168 15.57 17.99 14.47
N ASN A 169 14.95 16.84 14.74
CA ASN A 169 15.67 15.62 15.09
C ASN A 169 16.43 15.03 13.90
N ASN A 170 15.88 15.17 12.68
CA ASN A 170 16.46 14.64 11.45
C ASN A 170 17.30 15.70 10.70
N PHE A 171 17.01 16.98 10.92
CA PHE A 171 17.63 18.10 10.22
C PHE A 171 18.15 19.16 11.23
N PRO A 172 19.44 19.09 11.64
CA PRO A 172 20.01 20.09 12.54
C PRO A 172 20.13 21.50 11.92
N GLU A 173 19.76 22.49 12.74
CA GLU A 173 20.15 23.92 12.82
C GLU A 173 20.08 24.91 11.63
N PHE A 174 19.69 24.52 10.41
CA PHE A 174 19.42 25.52 9.34
C PHE A 174 17.96 25.98 9.30
N TYR A 175 17.54 26.64 10.39
CA TYR A 175 16.34 27.46 10.60
C TYR A 175 14.95 26.82 10.45
N LYS A 176 14.18 26.92 11.55
CA LYS A 176 12.71 26.88 11.60
C LYS A 176 12.15 27.93 10.65
N THR A 177 11.44 27.52 9.60
CA THR A 177 10.59 28.42 8.81
C THR A 177 9.62 29.10 9.77
N VAL A 178 9.79 30.41 9.99
CA VAL A 178 8.95 31.18 10.92
C VAL A 178 7.49 30.97 10.54
N GLN A 179 6.66 30.56 11.51
CA GLN A 179 5.24 30.20 11.38
C GLN A 179 4.33 31.30 10.76
N ASN A 180 4.85 32.49 10.42
CA ASN A 180 4.07 33.73 10.30
C ASN A 180 4.16 34.47 8.94
N GLU A 181 4.66 33.86 7.87
CA GLU A 181 4.62 34.51 6.54
C GLU A 181 3.58 33.87 5.60
N ARG A 182 2.68 34.74 5.10
CA ARG A 182 1.63 34.42 4.13
C ARG A 182 2.27 33.83 2.87
N LEU A 183 1.91 32.59 2.54
CA LEU A 183 2.27 31.95 1.28
C LEU A 183 1.52 32.61 0.13
N ALA A 184 2.16 32.77 -1.02
CA ALA A 184 1.50 33.32 -2.20
C ALA A 184 0.92 32.17 -3.04
N ASN A 185 -0.39 32.26 -3.33
CA ASN A 185 -1.20 31.30 -4.10
C ASN A 185 -1.58 30.00 -3.35
N TYR A 186 -2.75 30.03 -2.72
CA TYR A 186 -3.24 29.00 -1.79
C TYR A 186 -4.23 27.99 -2.39
N ALA A 187 -4.34 27.93 -3.72
CA ALA A 187 -5.44 27.21 -4.35
C ALA A 187 -5.48 25.71 -3.98
N PHE A 188 -4.32 25.12 -3.64
CA PHE A 188 -4.15 23.74 -3.21
C PHE A 188 -3.93 23.59 -1.69
N SER A 189 -3.80 24.68 -0.95
CA SER A 189 -3.47 24.64 0.48
C SER A 189 -4.70 24.39 1.34
N ALA A 190 -4.50 23.70 2.45
CA ALA A 190 -5.55 23.48 3.44
C ALA A 190 -6.10 24.81 4.01
N PRO A 191 -7.40 24.91 4.36
CA PRO A 191 -8.00 26.14 4.86
C PRO A 191 -7.31 26.74 6.08
N GLU A 192 -6.83 25.91 7.00
CA GLU A 192 -6.12 26.34 8.20
C GLU A 192 -4.75 26.99 7.91
N CYS A 193 -4.16 26.72 6.74
CA CYS A 193 -2.98 27.44 6.27
C CYS A 193 -3.29 28.92 5.93
N LEU A 194 -4.57 29.30 5.81
CA LEU A 194 -5.04 30.64 5.45
C LEU A 194 -5.47 31.47 6.66
N SER A 195 -6.07 30.81 7.65
CA SER A 195 -6.89 31.48 8.66
C SER A 195 -6.16 31.84 9.94
N GLU A 196 -5.08 31.14 10.32
CA GLU A 196 -4.50 31.28 11.66
C GLU A 196 -2.98 31.50 11.64
N LYS A 197 -2.54 32.56 12.33
CA LYS A 197 -1.13 32.73 12.67
C LYS A 197 -0.77 31.74 13.77
N GLY A 198 0.28 30.94 13.58
CA GLY A 198 0.86 30.11 14.64
C GLY A 198 0.43 28.63 14.70
N ILE A 199 -0.32 28.10 13.72
CA ILE A 199 -0.58 26.65 13.66
C ILE A 199 0.73 25.89 13.41
N SER A 200 0.95 24.83 14.19
CA SER A 200 2.07 23.90 13.99
C SER A 200 1.88 23.11 12.69
N PRO A 201 2.91 23.05 11.81
CA PRO A 201 2.86 22.24 10.60
C PRO A 201 2.47 20.79 10.90
N ASN A 202 1.52 20.25 10.14
CA ASN A 202 1.01 18.89 10.31
C ASN A 202 0.91 18.19 8.94
N LYS A 203 1.20 16.89 8.90
CA LYS A 203 1.10 16.01 7.73
C LYS A 203 -0.29 16.07 7.07
N ASN A 204 -1.36 16.24 7.86
CA ASN A 204 -2.73 16.34 7.33
C ASN A 204 -3.00 17.62 6.50
N MET A 205 -2.10 18.62 6.54
CA MET A 205 -2.12 19.77 5.62
C MET A 205 -1.74 19.32 4.21
N ASP A 206 -0.72 18.47 4.08
CA ASP A 206 -0.31 17.92 2.79
C ASP A 206 -1.33 16.90 2.26
N VAL A 207 -2.02 16.17 3.15
CA VAL A 207 -3.15 15.28 2.78
C VAL A 207 -4.21 16.06 2.02
N TYR A 208 -4.57 17.26 2.48
CA TYR A 208 -5.50 18.13 1.77
C TYR A 208 -4.97 18.52 0.39
N SER A 209 -3.71 18.94 0.30
CA SER A 209 -3.09 19.33 -0.97
C SER A 209 -3.01 18.17 -1.97
N VAL A 210 -2.72 16.95 -1.50
CA VAL A 210 -2.76 15.73 -2.31
C VAL A 210 -4.18 15.46 -2.80
N GLY A 211 -5.20 15.56 -1.94
CA GLY A 211 -6.60 15.42 -2.36
C GLY A 211 -7.00 16.43 -3.45
N GLN A 212 -6.60 17.69 -3.31
CA GLN A 212 -6.83 18.73 -4.31
C GLN A 212 -6.05 18.49 -5.62
N LEU A 213 -4.84 17.94 -5.56
CA LEU A 213 -4.07 17.56 -6.74
C LEU A 213 -4.70 16.40 -7.51
N ILE A 214 -5.20 15.38 -6.81
CA ILE A 214 -5.92 14.27 -7.43
C ILE A 214 -7.20 14.80 -8.10
N GLN A 215 -7.95 15.65 -7.39
CA GLN A 215 -9.12 16.33 -7.94
C GLN A 215 -8.79 17.11 -9.21
N TRP A 216 -7.74 17.94 -9.17
CA TRP A 216 -7.28 18.71 -10.31
C TRP A 216 -6.84 17.83 -11.48
N ALA A 217 -6.09 16.75 -11.21
CA ALA A 217 -5.60 15.84 -12.25
C ALA A 217 -6.74 15.18 -13.03
N ILE A 218 -7.80 14.76 -12.33
CA ILE A 218 -8.92 14.02 -12.93
C ILE A 218 -9.98 14.97 -13.51
N CYS A 219 -10.30 16.06 -12.82
CA CYS A 219 -11.39 16.96 -13.18
C CYS A 219 -10.94 18.20 -13.94
N GLY A 220 -9.63 18.41 -14.10
CA GLY A 220 -9.03 19.62 -14.68
C GLY A 220 -9.21 20.88 -13.82
N SER A 221 -9.80 20.75 -12.62
CA SER A 221 -10.17 21.86 -11.74
C SER A 221 -10.15 21.43 -10.28
N LEU A 222 -9.86 22.38 -9.40
CA LEU A 222 -9.88 22.21 -7.95
C LEU A 222 -11.31 22.04 -7.42
N HIS A 223 -11.46 21.38 -6.27
CA HIS A 223 -12.73 21.39 -5.57
C HIS A 223 -12.89 22.68 -4.75
N LYS A 224 -14.02 23.36 -4.94
CA LYS A 224 -14.45 24.50 -4.14
C LYS A 224 -15.92 24.31 -3.75
N GLY A 225 -16.26 24.45 -2.47
CA GLY A 225 -17.64 24.35 -1.98
C GLY A 225 -18.04 22.94 -1.54
N THR A 226 -19.32 22.58 -1.67
CA THR A 226 -19.90 21.35 -1.11
C THR A 226 -20.21 20.27 -2.15
N ASN A 227 -20.25 20.61 -3.44
CA ASN A 227 -20.62 19.70 -4.52
C ASN A 227 -19.42 19.32 -5.38
N ARG A 228 -18.62 18.36 -4.90
CA ARG A 228 -17.45 17.89 -5.65
C ARG A 228 -17.87 17.12 -6.90
N LYS A 229 -17.20 17.41 -8.03
CA LYS A 229 -17.35 16.61 -9.25
C LYS A 229 -16.78 15.22 -9.00
N ARG A 230 -17.64 14.21 -9.13
CA ARG A 230 -17.31 12.80 -8.93
C ARG A 230 -16.47 12.26 -10.08
N PHE A 231 -15.44 11.47 -9.78
CA PHE A 231 -14.45 11.02 -10.75
C PHE A 231 -15.03 10.09 -11.81
N TRP A 232 -16.00 9.24 -11.44
CA TRP A 232 -16.70 8.38 -12.42
C TRP A 232 -17.55 9.16 -13.44
N LYS A 233 -17.72 10.48 -13.27
CA LYS A 233 -18.38 11.39 -14.22
C LYS A 233 -17.39 12.20 -15.07
N CYS A 234 -16.09 11.95 -14.93
CA CYS A 234 -15.08 12.57 -15.79
C CYS A 234 -14.78 11.68 -16.99
N ASP A 235 -14.50 12.30 -18.12
CA ASP A 235 -14.12 11.61 -19.34
C ASP A 235 -12.62 11.28 -19.27
N LEU A 236 -12.31 10.05 -18.86
CA LEU A 236 -10.98 9.46 -18.96
C LEU A 236 -11.01 8.28 -19.93
N GLU A 237 -9.96 8.09 -20.71
CA GLU A 237 -9.80 6.88 -21.51
C GLU A 237 -9.46 5.68 -20.60
N TYR A 238 -10.03 4.51 -20.91
CA TYR A 238 -9.79 3.25 -20.19
C TYR A 238 -10.15 3.29 -18.68
N MET A 239 -11.31 3.86 -18.34
CA MET A 239 -11.75 4.02 -16.95
C MET A 239 -11.93 2.70 -16.20
N ASP A 240 -11.34 2.64 -15.00
CA ASP A 240 -11.71 1.71 -13.93
C ASP A 240 -12.66 2.41 -12.95
N LYS A 241 -13.97 2.12 -13.07
CA LYS A 241 -15.01 2.80 -12.28
C LYS A 241 -14.90 2.47 -10.79
N ASP A 242 -14.46 1.27 -10.43
CA ASP A 242 -14.34 0.88 -9.03
C ASP A 242 -13.16 1.59 -8.36
N TYR A 243 -12.06 1.74 -9.09
CA TYR A 243 -10.96 2.58 -8.64
C TYR A 243 -11.38 4.02 -8.48
N LEU A 244 -12.03 4.62 -9.48
CA LEU A 244 -12.46 6.01 -9.42
C LEU A 244 -13.46 6.27 -8.29
N TYR A 245 -14.40 5.36 -8.06
CA TYR A 245 -15.32 5.47 -6.92
C TYR A 245 -14.59 5.35 -5.58
N SER A 246 -13.67 4.39 -5.44
CA SER A 246 -12.88 4.23 -4.21
C SER A 246 -12.01 5.46 -3.95
N LEU A 247 -11.46 6.03 -5.03
CA LEU A 247 -10.68 7.25 -4.99
C LEU A 247 -11.54 8.47 -4.60
N ASP A 248 -12.80 8.53 -5.04
CA ASP A 248 -13.74 9.57 -4.64
C ASP A 248 -13.96 9.58 -3.12
N LEU A 249 -14.06 8.40 -2.47
CA LEU A 249 -14.24 8.30 -1.01
C LEU A 249 -13.03 8.81 -0.24
N VAL A 250 -11.81 8.42 -0.65
CA VAL A 250 -10.60 8.90 0.03
C VAL A 250 -10.36 10.38 -0.24
N VAL A 251 -10.65 10.89 -1.44
CA VAL A 251 -10.48 12.32 -1.73
C VAL A 251 -11.49 13.15 -0.93
N ASP A 252 -12.75 12.70 -0.78
CA ASP A 252 -13.74 13.39 0.06
C ASP A 252 -13.24 13.61 1.49
N LYS A 253 -12.65 12.56 2.09
CA LYS A 253 -12.08 12.66 3.44
C LYS A 253 -10.83 13.53 3.47
N ALA A 254 -9.93 13.39 2.48
CA ALA A 254 -8.68 14.13 2.43
C ALA A 254 -8.88 15.66 2.34
N ILE A 255 -9.90 16.11 1.62
CA ILE A 255 -10.18 17.54 1.41
C ILE A 255 -11.19 18.13 2.41
N SER A 256 -11.51 17.44 3.51
CA SER A 256 -12.39 18.01 4.54
C SER A 256 -11.83 19.35 5.05
N ASN A 257 -12.68 20.34 5.28
CA ASN A 257 -12.24 21.61 5.83
C ASN A 257 -11.75 21.45 7.29
N ASN A 258 -12.31 20.48 8.03
CA ASN A 258 -11.89 20.17 9.39
C ASN A 258 -10.65 19.24 9.36
N PRO A 259 -9.48 19.65 9.87
CA PRO A 259 -8.28 18.81 9.84
C PRO A 259 -8.43 17.49 10.60
N GLN A 260 -9.29 17.43 11.63
CA GLN A 260 -9.54 16.23 12.43
C GLN A 260 -10.38 15.18 11.70
N GLU A 261 -11.08 15.56 10.62
CA GLU A 261 -11.85 14.64 9.79
C GLU A 261 -11.00 14.06 8.65
N ARG A 262 -9.80 14.59 8.42
CA ARG A 262 -8.89 14.10 7.38
C ARG A 262 -8.17 12.82 7.83
N PHE A 263 -7.34 12.29 6.93
CA PHE A 263 -6.33 11.30 7.31
C PHE A 263 -5.18 11.98 8.05
N ASP A 264 -4.62 11.29 9.03
CA ASP A 264 -3.44 11.77 9.77
C ASP A 264 -2.17 11.80 8.89
N SER A 265 -2.09 10.89 7.91
CA SER A 265 -0.98 10.81 6.98
C SER A 265 -1.40 10.35 5.57
N ILE A 266 -0.49 10.54 4.61
CA ILE A 266 -0.65 10.03 3.24
C ILE A 266 -0.68 8.50 3.21
N ASN A 267 0.08 7.84 4.09
CA ASN A 267 0.05 6.38 4.23
C ASN A 267 -1.34 5.88 4.68
N ASP A 268 -2.04 6.61 5.56
CA ASP A 268 -3.41 6.27 5.96
C ASP A 268 -4.38 6.41 4.80
N MET A 269 -4.26 7.50 4.04
CA MET A 269 -5.05 7.73 2.83
C MET A 269 -4.84 6.61 1.80
N ARG A 270 -3.59 6.21 1.56
CA ARG A 270 -3.25 5.09 0.65
C ARG A 270 -3.81 3.76 1.15
N ARG A 271 -3.65 3.45 2.44
CA ARG A 271 -4.18 2.20 3.04
C ARG A 271 -5.69 2.11 2.88
N GLU A 272 -6.40 3.21 3.10
CA GLU A 272 -7.84 3.26 2.93
C GLU A 272 -8.26 3.01 1.47
N LEU A 273 -7.58 3.61 0.49
CA LEU A 273 -7.85 3.35 -0.92
C LEU A 273 -7.68 1.86 -1.25
N CYS A 274 -6.57 1.25 -0.81
CA CYS A 274 -6.33 -0.17 -1.00
C CYS A 274 -7.42 -1.04 -0.35
N ARG A 275 -7.87 -0.68 0.86
CA ARG A 275 -8.96 -1.36 1.56
C ARG A 275 -10.27 -1.31 0.77
N GLN A 276 -10.64 -0.14 0.27
CA GLN A 276 -11.86 0.07 -0.53
C GLN A 276 -11.83 -0.76 -1.83
N LEU A 277 -10.70 -0.75 -2.55
CA LEU A 277 -10.51 -1.52 -3.77
C LEU A 277 -10.64 -3.03 -3.54
N LYS A 278 -10.12 -3.53 -2.42
CA LYS A 278 -10.25 -4.94 -2.04
C LYS A 278 -11.69 -5.32 -1.69
N GLN A 279 -12.43 -4.44 -1.03
CA GLN A 279 -13.83 -4.67 -0.66
C GLN A 279 -14.77 -4.64 -1.87
N LYS A 280 -14.40 -3.93 -2.95
CA LYS A 280 -15.27 -3.67 -4.11
C LYS A 280 -15.12 -4.63 -5.28
N LYS A 281 -14.11 -5.51 -5.30
CA LYS A 281 -14.15 -6.62 -6.26
C LYS A 281 -15.34 -7.50 -5.90
N VAL A 282 -16.46 -7.29 -6.59
CA VAL A 282 -17.60 -8.21 -6.59
C VAL A 282 -17.08 -9.48 -7.24
N ILE A 283 -16.73 -10.44 -6.41
CA ILE A 283 -16.30 -11.75 -6.87
C ILE A 283 -17.58 -12.49 -7.28
N ASP A 284 -17.63 -12.98 -8.51
CA ASP A 284 -18.62 -13.98 -8.86
C ASP A 284 -18.36 -15.20 -7.97
N PRO A 285 -19.31 -15.60 -7.10
CA PRO A 285 -19.15 -16.78 -6.24
C PRO A 285 -18.70 -18.03 -6.99
N PHE A 286 -19.14 -18.18 -8.24
CA PHE A 286 -18.85 -19.35 -9.07
C PHE A 286 -17.41 -19.37 -9.57
N ASP A 287 -16.77 -18.21 -9.82
CA ASP A 287 -15.37 -18.14 -10.29
C ASP A 287 -14.42 -18.79 -9.29
N GLU A 288 -14.58 -18.48 -7.99
CA GLU A 288 -13.69 -19.00 -6.96
C GLU A 288 -14.06 -20.43 -6.53
N MET A 289 -15.33 -20.82 -6.64
CA MET A 289 -15.70 -22.23 -6.52
C MET A 289 -15.06 -23.06 -7.64
N GLN A 290 -15.14 -22.58 -8.88
CA GLN A 290 -14.51 -23.22 -10.03
C GLN A 290 -12.99 -23.27 -9.89
N LEU A 291 -12.39 -22.22 -9.34
CA LEU A 291 -10.95 -22.19 -9.03
C LEU A 291 -10.56 -23.28 -8.02
N LEU A 292 -11.31 -23.43 -6.92
CA LEU A 292 -11.03 -24.46 -5.92
C LEU A 292 -11.24 -25.87 -6.49
N GLN A 293 -12.36 -26.09 -7.18
CA GLN A 293 -12.67 -27.35 -7.84
C GLN A 293 -11.56 -27.69 -8.86
N GLY A 294 -11.15 -26.72 -9.69
CA GLY A 294 -10.07 -26.85 -10.65
C GLY A 294 -8.74 -27.25 -10.02
N MET A 295 -8.35 -26.63 -8.91
CA MET A 295 -7.14 -27.01 -8.17
C MET A 295 -7.18 -28.45 -7.65
N ILE A 296 -8.36 -28.97 -7.29
CA ILE A 296 -8.49 -30.37 -6.86
C ILE A 296 -8.43 -31.28 -8.09
N THR A 297 -9.19 -30.99 -9.14
CA THR A 297 -9.26 -31.83 -10.34
C THR A 297 -7.96 -31.85 -11.15
N ASP A 298 -7.15 -30.78 -11.09
CA ASP A 298 -5.81 -30.75 -11.68
C ASP A 298 -4.85 -31.77 -11.02
N ALA A 299 -5.11 -32.13 -9.76
CA ALA A 299 -4.32 -33.10 -9.00
C ALA A 299 -4.99 -34.49 -8.91
N TYR A 300 -6.32 -34.54 -8.99
CA TYR A 300 -7.14 -35.75 -8.88
C TYR A 300 -8.38 -35.64 -9.80
N PRO A 301 -8.24 -35.91 -11.11
CA PRO A 301 -9.31 -35.75 -12.09
C PRO A 301 -10.40 -36.82 -12.02
N GLU A 302 -10.20 -37.91 -11.27
CA GLU A 302 -11.09 -39.07 -11.24
C GLU A 302 -12.41 -38.82 -10.49
N ASP A 303 -12.50 -37.79 -9.64
CA ASP A 303 -13.73 -37.45 -8.90
C ASP A 303 -14.61 -36.48 -9.69
N TYR A 304 -15.67 -37.00 -10.33
CA TYR A 304 -16.74 -36.16 -10.86
C TYR A 304 -18.09 -36.89 -10.83
N GLY A 305 -19.03 -36.39 -10.02
CA GLY A 305 -20.41 -36.89 -9.97
C GLY A 305 -20.67 -38.07 -9.02
N GLU A 306 -19.65 -38.63 -8.38
CA GLU A 306 -19.78 -39.60 -7.29
C GLU A 306 -19.19 -39.06 -5.97
N PHE A 307 -19.19 -39.88 -4.91
CA PHE A 307 -18.59 -39.53 -3.64
C PHE A 307 -17.38 -40.44 -3.43
N THR A 308 -16.19 -39.87 -3.32
CA THR A 308 -14.91 -40.59 -3.34
C THR A 308 -14.18 -40.47 -2.01
N CYS A 309 -13.65 -41.60 -1.52
CA CYS A 309 -12.73 -41.66 -0.39
C CYS A 309 -11.30 -41.81 -0.93
N ILE A 310 -10.41 -40.91 -0.53
CA ILE A 310 -9.00 -40.93 -0.89
C ILE A 310 -8.20 -41.15 0.38
N ASP A 311 -7.49 -42.28 0.47
CA ASP A 311 -6.62 -42.65 1.59
C ASP A 311 -5.16 -42.91 1.18
N ASP A 312 -4.84 -42.81 -0.12
CA ASP A 312 -3.47 -42.85 -0.59
C ASP A 312 -2.72 -41.54 -0.27
N VAL A 313 -1.59 -41.67 0.41
CA VAL A 313 -0.80 -40.53 0.90
C VAL A 313 -0.25 -39.66 -0.24
N GLN A 314 0.09 -40.24 -1.39
CA GLN A 314 0.63 -39.49 -2.52
C GLN A 314 -0.48 -38.65 -3.17
N GLN A 315 -1.67 -39.21 -3.35
CA GLN A 315 -2.85 -38.51 -3.85
C GLN A 315 -3.30 -37.39 -2.91
N ILE A 316 -3.40 -37.66 -1.61
CA ILE A 316 -3.72 -36.65 -0.59
C ILE A 316 -2.70 -35.50 -0.66
N THR A 317 -1.41 -35.82 -0.66
CA THR A 317 -0.34 -34.81 -0.73
C THR A 317 -0.42 -33.99 -2.01
N ALA A 318 -0.70 -34.61 -3.16
CA ALA A 318 -0.83 -33.92 -4.43
C ALA A 318 -1.99 -32.91 -4.42
N ILE A 319 -3.18 -33.32 -3.94
CA ILE A 319 -4.36 -32.46 -3.82
C ILE A 319 -4.06 -31.27 -2.92
N LEU A 320 -3.61 -31.53 -1.68
CA LEU A 320 -3.39 -30.47 -0.70
C LEU A 320 -2.25 -29.52 -1.11
N LYS A 321 -1.19 -30.02 -1.76
CA LYS A 321 -0.15 -29.15 -2.32
C LYS A 321 -0.66 -28.26 -3.44
N ASN A 322 -1.66 -28.69 -4.22
CA ASN A 322 -2.13 -27.92 -5.35
C ASN A 322 -3.04 -26.75 -4.94
N ILE A 323 -3.69 -26.82 -3.78
CA ILE A 323 -4.52 -25.72 -3.25
C ILE A 323 -3.63 -24.51 -2.90
N LYS A 324 -3.82 -23.39 -3.62
CA LYS A 324 -3.05 -22.15 -3.41
C LYS A 324 -3.92 -21.06 -2.80
N CYS A 325 -3.86 -20.93 -1.46
CA CYS A 325 -4.61 -19.92 -0.71
C CYS A 325 -4.44 -18.48 -1.27
N SER A 326 -3.26 -18.15 -1.82
CA SER A 326 -2.96 -16.82 -2.37
C SER A 326 -3.71 -16.48 -3.67
N LYS A 327 -4.39 -17.46 -4.29
CA LYS A 327 -5.16 -17.26 -5.53
C LYS A 327 -6.61 -16.83 -5.25
N PHE A 328 -7.11 -17.07 -4.04
CA PHE A 328 -8.43 -16.62 -3.62
C PHE A 328 -8.39 -15.16 -3.18
N SER A 329 -9.52 -14.49 -3.34
CA SER A 329 -9.71 -13.14 -2.83
C SER A 329 -9.73 -13.11 -1.31
N GLU A 330 -9.50 -11.92 -0.77
CA GLU A 330 -9.46 -11.73 0.67
C GLU A 330 -10.81 -12.10 1.29
N ASN A 331 -10.82 -13.07 2.20
CA ASN A 331 -12.02 -13.57 2.90
C ASN A 331 -12.90 -14.53 2.09
N SER A 332 -12.33 -15.23 1.12
CA SER A 332 -13.10 -16.17 0.29
C SER A 332 -12.88 -17.64 0.57
N PHE A 333 -11.71 -18.08 1.05
CA PHE A 333 -11.42 -19.50 1.32
C PHE A 333 -11.54 -19.82 2.82
N TRP A 334 -12.28 -20.88 3.17
CA TRP A 334 -12.74 -21.14 4.54
C TRP A 334 -12.77 -22.64 4.84
N PHE A 335 -12.82 -22.96 6.13
CA PHE A 335 -13.22 -24.28 6.62
C PHE A 335 -14.34 -24.19 7.67
N ASN A 336 -15.09 -25.28 7.82
CA ASN A 336 -16.09 -25.48 8.85
C ASN A 336 -15.87 -26.83 9.56
N GLU A 337 -15.85 -26.81 10.89
CA GLU A 337 -15.74 -28.00 11.75
C GLU A 337 -16.91 -28.13 12.75
N GLY A 338 -17.97 -27.33 12.55
CA GLY A 338 -19.18 -27.27 13.38
C GLY A 338 -19.12 -26.27 14.52
N ILE A 339 -17.97 -25.63 14.75
CA ILE A 339 -17.78 -24.57 15.76
C ILE A 339 -17.53 -23.25 15.03
N GLY A 340 -18.42 -22.91 14.11
CA GLY A 340 -18.33 -21.72 13.29
C GLY A 340 -17.46 -21.86 12.05
N ASN A 341 -17.61 -20.87 11.17
CA ASN A 341 -16.88 -20.77 9.91
C ASN A 341 -15.56 -20.03 10.12
N ASN A 342 -14.47 -20.64 9.66
CA ASN A 342 -13.11 -20.15 9.89
C ASN A 342 -12.44 -19.77 8.56
N LYS A 343 -12.05 -18.51 8.42
CA LYS A 343 -11.30 -18.03 7.25
C LYS A 343 -9.93 -18.69 7.19
N ILE A 344 -9.56 -19.19 6.01
CA ILE A 344 -8.22 -19.67 5.71
C ILE A 344 -7.41 -18.50 5.14
N THR A 345 -6.37 -18.11 5.87
CA THR A 345 -5.39 -17.08 5.47
C THR A 345 -4.05 -17.70 5.07
N ARG A 346 -3.80 -18.93 5.51
CA ARG A 346 -2.60 -19.71 5.20
C ARG A 346 -2.99 -21.17 4.99
N PHE A 347 -2.50 -21.77 3.91
CA PHE A 347 -2.71 -23.18 3.57
C PHE A 347 -1.44 -23.72 2.92
N GLU A 348 -0.75 -24.63 3.59
CA GLU A 348 0.52 -25.19 3.14
C GLU A 348 0.58 -26.69 3.43
N GLN A 349 0.91 -27.50 2.42
CA GLN A 349 1.19 -28.92 2.60
C GLN A 349 2.71 -29.15 2.59
N PHE A 350 3.24 -29.72 3.66
CA PHE A 350 4.65 -30.06 3.79
C PHE A 350 4.95 -31.50 3.35
N ASP A 351 6.21 -31.76 2.99
CA ASP A 351 6.68 -33.07 2.55
C ASP A 351 6.62 -34.15 3.64
N ASN A 352 6.61 -33.73 4.91
CA ASN A 352 6.47 -34.63 6.06
C ASN A 352 5.01 -35.03 6.36
N GLY A 353 4.07 -34.69 5.48
CA GLY A 353 2.66 -35.03 5.62
C GLY A 353 1.82 -34.01 6.39
N VAL A 354 2.44 -33.00 7.02
CA VAL A 354 1.70 -31.96 7.76
C VAL A 354 1.00 -31.00 6.81
N THR A 355 -0.29 -30.77 7.03
CA THR A 355 -1.06 -29.70 6.41
C THR A 355 -1.23 -28.57 7.41
N LEU A 356 -0.67 -27.40 7.10
CA LEU A 356 -0.85 -26.21 7.92
C LEU A 356 -2.02 -25.38 7.40
N ILE A 357 -3.05 -25.22 8.23
CA ILE A 357 -4.18 -24.30 7.99
C ILE A 357 -4.16 -23.22 9.07
N ASN A 358 -3.90 -21.97 8.69
CA ASN A 358 -3.63 -20.87 9.62
C ASN A 358 -2.48 -21.24 10.59
N SER A 359 -2.80 -21.51 11.86
CA SER A 359 -1.87 -21.98 12.90
C SER A 359 -1.98 -23.49 13.18
N TYR A 360 -2.97 -24.18 12.60
CA TYR A 360 -3.25 -25.59 12.84
C TYR A 360 -2.34 -26.49 12.00
N GLU A 361 -1.45 -27.26 12.64
CA GLU A 361 -0.81 -28.42 12.03
C GLU A 361 -1.78 -29.61 12.09
N LEU A 362 -2.32 -29.97 10.93
CA LEU A 362 -3.23 -31.08 10.72
C LEU A 362 -2.49 -32.25 10.07
N PHE A 363 -2.85 -33.46 10.47
CA PHE A 363 -2.39 -34.70 9.84
C PHE A 363 -3.57 -35.30 9.10
N VAL A 364 -3.68 -35.07 7.79
CA VAL A 364 -4.85 -35.51 7.01
C VAL A 364 -4.73 -37.01 6.73
N LYS A 365 -5.64 -37.80 7.30
CA LYS A 365 -5.73 -39.25 7.13
C LYS A 365 -6.40 -39.63 5.81
N LYS A 366 -7.52 -38.96 5.51
CA LYS A 366 -8.33 -39.19 4.33
C LYS A 366 -8.91 -37.88 3.80
N ILE A 367 -9.12 -37.82 2.50
CA ILE A 367 -9.92 -36.76 1.87
C ILE A 367 -11.17 -37.40 1.29
N TRP A 368 -12.31 -36.81 1.61
CA TRP A 368 -13.59 -37.21 1.05
C TRP A 368 -14.10 -36.12 0.11
N LEU A 369 -14.33 -36.49 -1.14
CA LEU A 369 -14.73 -35.57 -2.20
C LEU A 369 -16.11 -35.92 -2.74
N SER A 370 -16.87 -34.89 -3.08
CA SER A 370 -18.03 -35.01 -3.96
C SER A 370 -18.22 -33.74 -4.75
N LEU A 371 -17.47 -33.66 -5.84
CA LEU A 371 -17.50 -32.53 -6.77
C LEU A 371 -18.60 -32.72 -7.82
N GLY A 372 -19.20 -31.62 -8.26
CA GLY A 372 -20.18 -31.67 -9.34
C GLY A 372 -20.48 -30.32 -10.00
N LEU A 373 -21.45 -30.34 -10.91
CA LEU A 373 -21.84 -29.16 -11.71
C LEU A 373 -22.42 -28.02 -10.85
N SER A 374 -23.06 -28.36 -9.73
CA SER A 374 -23.54 -27.38 -8.76
C SER A 374 -22.46 -27.15 -7.71
N MET A 375 -21.41 -26.40 -8.05
CA MET A 375 -20.20 -26.25 -7.24
C MET A 375 -20.46 -25.72 -5.81
N TYR A 376 -21.55 -24.99 -5.60
CA TYR A 376 -21.98 -24.55 -4.27
C TYR A 376 -22.39 -25.70 -3.34
N ASN A 377 -22.66 -26.89 -3.88
CA ASN A 377 -22.95 -28.12 -3.14
C ASN A 377 -21.72 -29.04 -2.99
N ASP A 378 -20.54 -28.65 -3.48
CA ASP A 378 -19.36 -29.50 -3.38
C ASP A 378 -19.02 -29.79 -1.92
N LEU A 379 -18.61 -31.04 -1.66
CA LEU A 379 -18.12 -31.46 -0.35
C LEU A 379 -16.64 -31.84 -0.49
N ILE A 380 -15.80 -31.12 0.24
CA ILE A 380 -14.36 -31.38 0.35
C ILE A 380 -14.08 -31.53 1.84
N ILE A 381 -13.94 -32.76 2.33
CA ILE A 381 -13.86 -33.05 3.77
C ILE A 381 -12.51 -33.67 4.08
N LEU A 382 -11.73 -33.04 4.95
CA LEU A 382 -10.51 -33.62 5.49
C LEU A 382 -10.84 -34.38 6.78
N GLU A 383 -10.49 -35.67 6.81
CA GLU A 383 -10.52 -36.47 8.03
C GLU A 383 -9.14 -36.42 8.70
N ILE A 384 -9.10 -35.93 9.93
CA ILE A 384 -7.83 -35.69 10.64
C ILE A 384 -7.42 -36.93 11.45
N GLU A 385 -6.17 -37.34 11.30
CA GLU A 385 -5.51 -38.33 12.15
C GLU A 385 -5.24 -37.73 13.53
N THR A 386 -5.50 -38.52 14.57
CA THR A 386 -5.40 -38.09 15.96
C THR A 386 -4.65 -39.07 16.83
N GLU A 387 -4.42 -40.28 16.32
CA GLU A 387 -3.66 -41.29 17.03
C GLU A 387 -2.16 -41.06 16.82
N ASN A 388 -1.40 -41.15 17.91
CA ASN A 388 0.07 -41.08 17.89
C ASN A 388 0.65 -39.78 17.30
N ILE A 389 -0.07 -38.67 17.39
CA ILE A 389 0.47 -37.36 17.02
C ILE A 389 1.60 -37.00 17.99
N GLU A 390 2.83 -36.94 17.49
CA GLU A 390 3.95 -36.51 18.31
C GLU A 390 3.72 -35.06 18.77
N PRO A 391 4.04 -34.68 20.02
CA PRO A 391 4.02 -33.30 20.45
C PRO A 391 5.22 -32.52 19.89
N PHE A 392 5.15 -31.19 19.88
CA PHE A 392 6.35 -30.37 19.78
C PHE A 392 7.24 -30.60 21.00
N LYS A 393 8.54 -30.44 20.83
CA LYS A 393 9.53 -30.62 21.90
C LYS A 393 10.51 -29.46 21.91
N ASN A 394 10.87 -29.00 23.11
CA ASN A 394 12.07 -28.21 23.34
C ASN A 394 12.97 -28.95 24.35
N GLU A 395 14.01 -28.30 24.86
CA GLU A 395 14.95 -28.91 25.84
C GLU A 395 14.29 -29.29 27.18
N GLU A 396 13.14 -28.70 27.52
CA GLU A 396 12.53 -28.79 28.86
C GLU A 396 11.23 -29.61 28.89
N GLU A 397 10.39 -29.52 27.85
CA GLU A 397 9.04 -30.05 27.86
C GLU A 397 8.49 -30.39 26.46
N SER A 398 7.36 -31.11 26.46
CA SER A 398 6.57 -31.42 25.26
C SER A 398 5.22 -30.72 25.32
N PHE A 399 4.76 -30.18 24.19
CA PHE A 399 3.56 -29.34 24.12
C PHE A 399 2.92 -29.42 22.73
N PHE A 400 1.64 -29.04 22.64
CA PHE A 400 0.89 -29.03 21.39
C PHE A 400 0.61 -27.61 20.86
N GLU A 401 0.88 -26.57 21.65
CA GLU A 401 0.72 -25.17 21.25
C GLU A 401 1.98 -24.35 21.57
N GLY A 402 2.51 -23.64 20.58
CA GLY A 402 3.70 -22.83 20.77
C GLY A 402 4.07 -21.97 19.57
N TYR A 403 5.23 -21.34 19.69
CA TYR A 403 5.80 -20.48 18.66
C TYR A 403 7.03 -21.15 18.05
N LEU A 404 7.05 -21.26 16.73
CA LEU A 404 8.24 -21.56 15.95
C LEU A 404 9.05 -20.27 15.79
N ILE A 405 10.21 -20.20 16.45
CA ILE A 405 11.06 -19.02 16.45
C ILE A 405 12.11 -19.13 15.34
N ASP A 406 12.11 -18.16 14.44
CA ASP A 406 13.03 -18.03 13.30
C ASP A 406 13.14 -19.30 12.44
N GLY A 407 12.11 -20.16 12.45
CA GLY A 407 12.10 -21.45 11.76
C GLY A 407 13.01 -22.53 12.37
N LYS A 408 13.52 -22.33 13.59
CA LYS A 408 14.60 -23.17 14.16
C LYS A 408 14.18 -24.01 15.36
N TYR A 409 13.45 -23.43 16.30
CA TYR A 409 13.08 -24.12 17.54
C TYR A 409 11.70 -23.69 18.02
N MET A 410 11.06 -24.55 18.81
CA MET A 410 9.73 -24.33 19.35
C MET A 410 9.80 -23.83 20.79
N ILE A 411 8.93 -22.88 21.14
CA ILE A 411 8.72 -22.42 22.51
C ILE A 411 7.24 -22.60 22.87
N PRO A 412 6.90 -23.23 24.00
CA PRO A 412 5.51 -23.41 24.42
C PRO A 412 4.82 -22.06 24.63
N ALA A 413 3.56 -21.94 24.19
CA ALA A 413 2.79 -20.71 24.33
C ALA A 413 2.59 -20.30 25.80
N SER A 414 2.55 -21.27 26.72
CA SER A 414 2.48 -21.03 28.16
C SER A 414 3.68 -20.26 28.71
N LYS A 415 4.85 -20.33 28.06
CA LYS A 415 6.09 -19.64 28.48
C LYS A 415 6.22 -18.24 27.90
N THR A 416 5.35 -17.86 26.96
CA THR A 416 5.44 -16.60 26.21
C THR A 416 4.38 -15.57 26.63
N MET A 417 3.52 -15.89 27.62
CA MET A 417 2.41 -15.04 28.07
C MET A 417 2.81 -13.61 28.46
N SER A 418 4.06 -13.40 28.89
CA SER A 418 4.59 -12.08 29.24
C SER A 418 5.05 -11.24 28.03
N GLY A 419 4.94 -11.77 26.81
CA GLY A 419 5.56 -11.22 25.60
C GLY A 419 7.07 -11.51 25.49
N LYS A 420 7.66 -12.19 26.48
CA LYS A 420 9.08 -12.54 26.53
C LYS A 420 9.25 -14.01 26.90
N PHE A 421 10.35 -14.61 26.45
CA PHE A 421 10.74 -15.98 26.80
C PHE A 421 12.24 -16.09 27.04
N ARG A 422 12.68 -17.18 27.66
CA ARG A 422 14.11 -17.46 27.85
C ARG A 422 14.54 -18.59 26.92
N HIS A 423 15.66 -18.40 26.23
CA HIS A 423 16.29 -19.44 25.43
C HIS A 423 17.81 -19.35 25.60
N GLN A 424 18.47 -20.46 25.92
CA GLN A 424 19.91 -20.54 26.21
C GLN A 424 20.37 -19.47 27.23
N GLY A 425 19.59 -19.29 28.29
CA GLY A 425 19.88 -18.34 29.37
C GLY A 425 19.54 -16.87 29.08
N LYS A 426 19.29 -16.48 27.82
CA LYS A 426 18.96 -15.10 27.43
C LYS A 426 17.45 -14.86 27.41
N VAL A 427 17.02 -13.69 27.89
CA VAL A 427 15.63 -13.22 27.76
C VAL A 427 15.48 -12.58 26.39
N ILE A 428 14.50 -13.05 25.63
CA ILE A 428 14.20 -12.61 24.27
C ILE A 428 12.77 -12.09 24.25
N ASN A 429 12.57 -10.96 23.58
CA ASN A 429 11.23 -10.40 23.35
C ASN A 429 10.63 -11.04 22.09
N LEU A 430 9.38 -11.52 22.15
CA LEU A 430 8.72 -12.11 20.98
C LEU A 430 8.61 -11.14 19.81
N GLU A 431 8.45 -9.84 20.09
CA GLU A 431 8.33 -8.81 19.05
C GLU A 431 9.65 -8.59 18.28
N GLU A 432 10.78 -9.02 18.84
CA GLU A 432 12.11 -8.83 18.24
C GLU A 432 12.54 -10.02 17.37
N VAL A 433 11.75 -11.10 17.32
CA VAL A 433 12.05 -12.33 16.56
C VAL A 433 10.92 -12.69 15.60
N LYS A 434 11.20 -13.51 14.59
CA LYS A 434 10.13 -14.06 13.75
C LYS A 434 9.47 -15.22 14.48
N ALA A 435 8.36 -14.92 15.15
CA ALA A 435 7.58 -15.92 15.88
C ALA A 435 6.35 -16.33 15.04
N ASP A 436 6.21 -17.63 14.77
CA ASP A 436 5.09 -18.20 14.01
C ASP A 436 4.28 -19.15 14.91
N VAL A 437 3.00 -18.86 15.12
CA VAL A 437 2.13 -19.63 16.02
C VAL A 437 1.82 -20.98 15.38
N ARG A 438 1.94 -22.05 16.18
CA ARG A 438 1.68 -23.42 15.80
C ARG A 438 0.87 -24.13 16.86
N TYR A 439 -0.16 -24.84 16.42
CA TYR A 439 -0.99 -25.71 17.22
C TYR A 439 -1.13 -27.06 16.51
N ARG A 440 -0.66 -28.15 17.13
CA ARG A 440 -0.89 -29.51 16.61
C ARG A 440 -2.28 -29.96 17.01
N TYR A 441 -3.11 -30.22 16.02
CA TYR A 441 -4.49 -30.61 16.23
C TYR A 441 -4.60 -32.08 16.62
N THR A 442 -5.24 -32.35 17.76
CA THR A 442 -5.32 -33.70 18.34
C THR A 442 -6.75 -34.20 18.53
N ALA A 443 -7.76 -33.41 18.13
CA ALA A 443 -9.15 -33.80 18.24
C ALA A 443 -9.64 -34.45 16.94
N LYS A 444 -10.45 -35.51 17.04
CA LYS A 444 -11.01 -36.15 15.84
C LYS A 444 -12.11 -35.24 15.33
N ARG A 445 -11.87 -34.60 14.18
CA ARG A 445 -12.82 -33.74 13.49
C ARG A 445 -12.70 -33.92 11.98
N TYR A 446 -13.79 -33.62 11.31
CA TYR A 446 -13.92 -33.49 9.88
C TYR A 446 -13.94 -32.01 9.52
N PHE A 447 -12.98 -31.59 8.71
CA PHE A 447 -12.85 -30.22 8.24
C PHE A 447 -13.47 -30.11 6.86
N PHE A 448 -14.61 -29.42 6.76
CA PHE A 448 -15.25 -29.10 5.49
C PHE A 448 -14.56 -27.88 4.90
N LEU A 449 -13.89 -28.05 3.77
CA LEU A 449 -13.26 -26.95 3.02
C LEU A 449 -14.21 -26.42 1.95
N GLY A 450 -14.13 -25.12 1.67
CA GLY A 450 -14.88 -24.52 0.59
C GLY A 450 -14.61 -23.03 0.46
N THR A 451 -15.31 -22.38 -0.47
CA THR A 451 -15.38 -20.93 -0.47
C THR A 451 -16.46 -20.46 0.48
N ARG A 452 -16.45 -19.17 0.85
CA ARG A 452 -17.46 -18.54 1.73
C ARG A 452 -18.90 -18.69 1.23
N TRP A 453 -19.09 -19.09 -0.02
CA TRP A 453 -20.40 -19.24 -0.66
C TRP A 453 -20.83 -20.70 -0.80
N THR A 454 -19.95 -21.65 -0.53
CA THR A 454 -20.27 -23.08 -0.50
C THR A 454 -21.26 -23.37 0.62
N ASN A 455 -22.22 -24.25 0.39
CA ASN A 455 -23.29 -24.54 1.34
C ASN A 455 -22.77 -25.07 2.69
N ALA A 456 -21.75 -25.94 2.68
CA ALA A 456 -21.11 -26.44 3.90
C ALA A 456 -20.40 -25.35 4.73
N ILE A 457 -20.14 -24.18 4.14
CA ILE A 457 -19.45 -23.05 4.78
C ILE A 457 -20.45 -21.98 5.25
N GLN A 458 -21.75 -22.15 5.01
CA GLN A 458 -22.74 -21.23 5.54
C GLN A 458 -22.97 -21.45 7.03
N SER A 459 -23.20 -20.38 7.78
CA SER A 459 -23.47 -20.44 9.23
C SER A 459 -24.67 -21.31 9.60
N ILE A 460 -25.68 -21.38 8.72
CA ILE A 460 -26.84 -22.26 8.90
C ILE A 460 -26.47 -23.76 8.83
N SER A 461 -25.29 -24.11 8.31
CA SER A 461 -24.77 -25.47 8.25
C SER A 461 -23.96 -25.87 9.48
N ASP A 462 -23.63 -24.93 10.37
CA ASP A 462 -22.71 -25.16 11.50
C ASP A 462 -23.25 -26.24 12.44
N ASP A 463 -24.53 -26.17 12.84
CA ASP A 463 -25.15 -27.15 13.75
C ASP A 463 -25.15 -28.57 13.15
N LEU A 464 -25.50 -28.69 11.86
CA LEU A 464 -25.50 -29.97 11.14
C LEU A 464 -24.08 -30.55 11.06
N ILE A 465 -23.09 -29.71 10.77
CA ILE A 465 -21.69 -30.13 10.70
C ILE A 465 -21.17 -30.49 12.09
N ASN A 466 -21.63 -29.83 13.15
CA ASN A 466 -21.28 -30.17 14.53
C ASN A 466 -21.83 -31.56 14.91
N ASP A 467 -23.09 -31.84 14.59
CA ASP A 467 -23.69 -33.16 14.80
C ASP A 467 -22.94 -34.25 14.01
N PHE A 468 -22.54 -33.93 12.78
CA PHE A 468 -21.76 -34.82 11.91
C PHE A 468 -20.42 -35.25 12.53
N GLN A 469 -19.81 -34.45 13.41
CA GLN A 469 -18.52 -34.80 14.03
C GLN A 469 -18.58 -36.07 14.89
N SER A 470 -19.77 -36.47 15.33
CA SER A 470 -19.99 -37.70 16.10
C SER A 470 -20.19 -38.96 15.24
N ILE A 471 -20.28 -38.80 13.92
CA ILE A 471 -20.64 -39.87 12.99
C ILE A 471 -19.38 -40.45 12.35
N ASP A 472 -19.31 -41.78 12.22
CA ASP A 472 -18.34 -42.41 11.32
C ASP A 472 -18.80 -42.23 9.87
N ILE A 473 -18.08 -41.40 9.13
CA ILE A 473 -18.40 -41.07 7.73
C ILE A 473 -18.53 -42.32 6.83
N ASN A 474 -17.83 -43.43 7.14
CA ASN A 474 -17.95 -44.69 6.40
C ASN A 474 -19.35 -45.33 6.53
N THR A 475 -20.07 -45.01 7.60
CA THR A 475 -21.41 -45.53 7.91
C THR A 475 -22.53 -44.60 7.46
N LEU A 476 -22.20 -43.38 7.04
CA LEU A 476 -23.17 -42.35 6.69
C LEU A 476 -23.61 -42.44 5.23
N ASN A 477 -24.89 -42.18 5.00
CA ASN A 477 -25.39 -41.91 3.65
C ASN A 477 -24.98 -40.49 3.22
N MET A 478 -23.84 -40.38 2.53
CA MET A 478 -23.29 -39.10 2.09
C MET A 478 -24.18 -38.37 1.07
N LYS A 479 -25.02 -39.09 0.32
CA LYS A 479 -26.04 -38.46 -0.53
C LYS A 479 -27.09 -37.74 0.32
N ALA A 480 -27.48 -38.31 1.47
CA ALA A 480 -28.39 -37.66 2.40
C ALA A 480 -27.76 -36.40 3.01
N LEU A 481 -26.48 -36.44 3.43
CA LEU A 481 -25.78 -35.26 3.94
C LEU A 481 -25.75 -34.13 2.89
N LYS A 482 -25.35 -34.45 1.66
CA LYS A 482 -25.32 -33.49 0.54
C LYS A 482 -26.70 -32.90 0.26
N GLN A 483 -27.75 -33.72 0.35
CA GLN A 483 -29.13 -33.28 0.16
C GLN A 483 -29.57 -32.30 1.25
N VAL A 484 -29.27 -32.58 2.53
CA VAL A 484 -29.62 -31.67 3.63
C VAL A 484 -28.87 -30.34 3.51
N LEU A 485 -27.59 -30.37 3.14
CA LEU A 485 -26.81 -29.15 2.92
C LEU A 485 -27.26 -28.36 1.68
N SER A 486 -27.89 -29.00 0.69
CA SER A 486 -28.22 -28.35 -0.60
C SER A 486 -29.19 -27.16 -0.50
N SER A 487 -29.97 -27.07 0.59
CA SER A 487 -30.86 -25.94 0.88
C SER A 487 -30.15 -24.70 1.42
N ASN A 488 -28.90 -24.84 1.87
CA ASN A 488 -28.18 -23.82 2.62
C ASN A 488 -27.38 -22.90 1.70
N LYS A 489 -28.01 -22.39 0.63
CA LYS A 489 -27.36 -21.51 -0.35
C LYS A 489 -27.04 -20.16 0.27
N SER A 490 -25.88 -19.61 -0.07
CA SER A 490 -25.57 -18.21 0.25
C SER A 490 -26.53 -17.26 -0.49
N PRO A 491 -26.79 -16.06 0.04
CA PRO A 491 -27.57 -15.04 -0.65
C PRO A 491 -27.01 -14.71 -2.03
N GLU A 492 -25.69 -14.63 -2.17
CA GLU A 492 -25.01 -14.30 -3.42
C GLU A 492 -25.22 -15.37 -4.50
N VAL A 493 -25.09 -16.65 -4.14
CA VAL A 493 -25.41 -17.76 -5.05
C VAL A 493 -26.90 -17.74 -5.41
N SER A 494 -27.78 -17.49 -4.43
CA SER A 494 -29.23 -17.47 -4.65
C SER A 494 -29.70 -16.35 -5.57
N MET A 495 -28.96 -15.23 -5.65
CA MET A 495 -29.27 -14.11 -6.55
C MET A 495 -28.86 -14.39 -8.01
N LEU A 496 -27.92 -15.31 -8.23
CA LEU A 496 -27.35 -15.61 -9.54
C LEU A 496 -27.93 -16.88 -10.20
N LEU A 497 -28.62 -17.72 -9.42
CA LEU A 497 -29.44 -18.84 -9.90
C LEU A 497 -30.84 -18.37 -10.27
#